data_AF-A0A554L0C3-F1
#
_entry.id   AF-A0A554L0C3-F1
#
_cell.length_a   1.000
_cell.length_b   1.000
_cell.length_c   1.000
_cell.angle_alpha   90.00
_cell.angle_beta   90.00
_cell.angle_gamma   90.00
#
_symmetry.space_group_name_H-M   'P 1'
#
loop_
_entity.id
_entity.type
_entity.pdbx_description
1 polymer ?
#
loop_
_entity_poly.entity_id
_entity_poly.type
_entity_poly.pdbx_seq_one_letter_code
_entity_poly.pdbx_strand_id
1 'polypeptide(L)' 'MPFIWDYDINELKKSKQGRLLILERQIDYGIYPSTKERISLSEVKKHWNEINIEPRRRRLLRFLIWGK' A
#
# COMPACT_ATOMS: atom_id res chain seq x y z
N MET A 1 7.11 8.29 -21.90
CA MET A 1 6.32 9.53 -21.73
C MET A 1 5.69 9.41 -20.35
N PRO A 2 6.03 10.27 -19.37
CA PRO A 2 5.43 10.16 -18.04
C PRO A 2 3.94 10.52 -18.16
N PHE A 3 3.07 9.59 -17.78
CA PHE A 3 1.65 9.90 -17.66
C PHE A 3 1.41 10.73 -16.39
N ILE A 4 0.34 11.53 -16.35
CA ILE A 4 -0.07 12.31 -15.15
C ILE A 4 -0.17 11.42 -13.89
N TRP A 5 -0.38 10.12 -14.10
CA TRP A 5 -0.53 9.08 -13.07
C TRP A 5 0.76 8.31 -12.79
N ASP A 6 1.84 8.54 -13.54
CA ASP A 6 3.14 7.92 -13.34
C ASP A 6 3.92 8.71 -12.31
N TYR A 7 3.90 8.22 -11.08
CA TYR A 7 4.75 8.76 -10.03
C TYR A 7 6.12 8.10 -10.10
N ASP A 8 7.18 8.88 -9.92
CA ASP A 8 8.50 8.32 -9.70
C ASP A 8 8.53 7.65 -8.30
N ILE A 9 8.47 6.32 -8.32
CA ILE A 9 8.52 5.49 -7.12
C ILE A 9 9.81 5.74 -6.33
N ASN A 10 10.92 6.06 -7.00
CA ASN A 10 12.20 6.32 -6.33
C ASN A 10 12.17 7.64 -5.56
N GLU A 11 11.50 8.67 -6.08
CA GLU A 11 11.27 9.92 -5.37
C GLU A 11 10.30 9.73 -4.19
N LEU A 12 9.21 8.99 -4.38
CA LEU A 12 8.25 8.71 -3.32
C LEU A 12 8.88 7.94 -2.15
N LYS A 13 9.81 7.03 -2.41
CA LYS A 13 10.52 6.25 -1.38
C LYS A 13 11.37 7.11 -0.45
N LYS A 14 11.80 8.31 -0.86
CA LYS A 14 12.65 9.19 -0.05
C LYS A 14 11.94 9.72 1.19
N SER A 15 10.63 9.91 1.12
CA SER A 15 9.84 10.45 2.24
C SER A 15 9.07 9.36 2.99
N LYS A 16 8.71 9.61 4.24
CA LYS A 16 7.82 8.70 5.00
C LYS A 16 6.43 8.65 4.35
N GLN A 17 5.88 9.81 3.99
CA GLN A 17 4.55 9.94 3.39
C GLN A 17 4.46 9.24 2.03
N GLY A 18 5.49 9.37 1.19
CA GLY A 18 5.52 8.68 -0.11
C GLY A 18 5.59 7.16 0.04
N ARG A 19 6.32 6.63 1.03
CA ARG A 19 6.29 5.19 1.36
C ARG A 19 4.91 4.72 1.82
N LEU A 20 4.20 5.50 2.63
CA LEU A 20 2.82 5.21 3.02
C LEU A 20 1.88 5.22 1.82
N LEU A 21 1.99 6.22 0.95
CA LEU A 21 1.19 6.31 -0.28
C LEU A 21 1.40 5.12 -1.21
N ILE A 22 2.65 4.63 -1.33
CA ILE A 22 2.93 3.40 -2.08
C ILE A 22 2.21 2.21 -1.43
N LEU A 23 2.32 2.06 -0.11
CA LEU A 23 1.71 0.95 0.62
C LEU A 23 0.18 0.95 0.48
N GLU A 24 -0.46 2.12 0.63
CA GLU A 24 -1.90 2.31 0.41
C GLU A 24 -2.31 1.85 -0.99
N ARG A 25 -1.59 2.30 -2.02
CA ARG A 25 -1.90 1.97 -3.42
C ARG A 25 -1.70 0.51 -3.73
N GLN A 26 -0.66 -0.12 -3.19
CA GLN A 26 -0.44 -1.56 -3.36
C GLN A 26 -1.59 -2.37 -2.75
N ILE A 27 -2.15 -1.92 -1.64
CA ILE A 27 -3.29 -2.58 -0.98
C ILE A 27 -4.57 -2.35 -1.77
N ASP A 28 -4.83 -1.13 -2.22
CA ASP A 28 -6.07 -0.78 -2.89
C ASP A 28 -6.13 -1.24 -4.35
N TYR A 29 -5.05 -1.10 -5.10
CA TYR A 29 -5.02 -1.42 -6.53
C TYR A 29 -4.33 -2.74 -6.84
N GLY A 30 -3.74 -3.37 -5.82
CA GLY A 30 -2.92 -4.57 -5.99
C GLY A 30 -1.49 -4.23 -6.42
N ILE A 31 -0.66 -5.26 -6.44
CA ILE A 31 0.70 -5.19 -6.98
C ILE A 31 0.65 -5.62 -8.44
N TYR A 32 1.44 -4.97 -9.29
CA TYR A 32 1.61 -5.40 -10.67
C TYR A 32 2.05 -6.87 -10.75
N PRO A 33 1.35 -7.72 -11.52
CA PRO A 33 1.68 -9.15 -11.61
C PRO A 33 3.12 -9.43 -12.06
N SER A 34 3.70 -8.52 -12.83
CA SER A 34 5.07 -8.61 -13.36
C SER A 34 6.15 -8.46 -12.29
N THR A 35 5.87 -7.78 -11.16
CA THR A 35 6.90 -7.44 -10.17
C THR A 35 7.17 -8.57 -9.18
N LYS A 36 6.27 -9.57 -9.07
CA LYS A 36 6.31 -10.65 -8.04
C LYS A 36 6.49 -10.16 -6.59
N GLU A 37 6.35 -8.87 -6.34
CA GLU A 37 6.49 -8.29 -5.02
C GLU A 37 5.30 -8.70 -4.15
N ARG A 38 5.58 -8.98 -2.86
CA ARG A 38 4.56 -9.26 -1.87
C ARG A 38 4.44 -8.07 -0.92
N ILE A 39 3.23 -7.76 -0.51
CA ILE A 39 2.98 -6.74 0.51
C ILE A 39 3.52 -7.27 1.85
N SER A 40 4.42 -6.54 2.48
CA SER A 40 4.97 -6.91 3.78
C SER A 40 3.92 -6.74 4.88
N LEU A 41 3.54 -7.85 5.52
CA LEU A 41 2.54 -7.82 6.60
C LEU A 41 3.01 -6.99 7.81
N SER A 42 4.31 -6.99 8.13
CA SER A 42 4.85 -6.24 9.25
C SER A 42 4.72 -4.73 9.04
N GLU A 43 4.97 -4.25 7.82
CA GLU A 43 4.80 -2.83 7.45
C GLU A 43 3.33 -2.42 7.49
N VAL A 44 2.43 -3.27 6.98
CA VAL A 44 0.97 -3.04 7.07
C VAL A 44 0.51 -2.91 8.52
N LYS A 45 0.96 -3.80 9.41
CA LYS A 45 0.63 -3.73 10.84
C LYS A 45 1.17 -2.47 11.50
N LYS A 46 2.43 -2.12 11.21
CA LYS A 46 3.12 -0.95 11.77
C LYS A 46 2.41 0.36 11.41
N HIS A 47 1.95 0.47 10.17
CA HIS A 47 1.35 1.70 9.63
C HIS A 47 -0.17 1.64 9.50
N TRP A 48 -0.83 0.66 10.09
CA TRP A 48 -2.28 0.42 9.95
C TRP A 48 -3.14 1.66 10.26
N ASN A 49 -2.75 2.45 11.25
CA ASN A 49 -3.47 3.67 11.65
C ASN A 49 -3.14 4.89 10.77
N GLU A 50 -2.04 4.85 10.03
CA GLU A 50 -1.58 5.94 9.16
C GLU A 50 -2.10 5.78 7.72
N ILE A 51 -2.31 4.53 7.28
CA ILE A 51 -2.75 4.24 5.91
C ILE A 51 -4.26 4.41 5.72
N ASN A 52 -4.65 5.09 4.65
CA ASN A 52 -6.03 5.30 4.24
C ASN A 52 -6.46 4.32 3.14
N ILE A 53 -6.83 3.10 3.56
CA ILE A 53 -7.33 2.03 2.68
C ILE A 53 -8.84 2.17 2.46
N GLU A 54 -9.32 1.80 1.27
CA GLU A 54 -10.76 1.69 0.98
C GLU A 54 -11.53 0.90 2.08
N PRO A 55 -12.67 1.39 2.59
CA PRO A 55 -13.31 0.83 3.77
C PRO A 55 -13.68 -0.66 3.72
N ARG A 56 -14.08 -1.21 2.56
CA ARG A 56 -14.39 -2.64 2.42
C ARG A 56 -13.13 -3.49 2.48
N ARG A 57 -12.07 -3.10 1.77
CA ARG A 57 -10.75 -3.76 1.83
C ARG A 57 -10.17 -3.69 3.23
N ARG A 58 -10.26 -2.54 3.89
CA ARG A 58 -9.79 -2.36 5.28
C ARG A 58 -10.49 -3.32 6.24
N ARG A 59 -11.79 -3.56 6.07
CA ARG A 59 -12.53 -4.55 6.89
C ARG A 59 -12.05 -5.98 6.61
N LEU A 60 -11.94 -6.36 5.34
CA LEU A 60 -11.45 -7.69 4.97
C LEU A 60 -10.04 -7.94 5.51
N LEU A 61 -9.12 -7.00 5.30
CA LEU A 61 -7.75 -7.11 5.80
C LEU A 61 -7.71 -7.14 7.33
N ARG A 62 -8.60 -6.41 8.00
CA ARG A 62 -8.70 -6.46 9.47
C ARG A 62 -9.04 -7.87 9.96
N PHE A 63 -9.99 -8.50 9.29
CA PHE A 63 -10.39 -9.87 9.57
C PHE A 63 -9.25 -10.85 9.29
N LEU A 64 -8.57 -10.72 8.15
CA LEU A 64 -7.46 -11.61 7.79
C LEU A 64 -6.24 -11.48 8.71
N ILE A 65 -5.95 -10.27 9.20
CA ILE A 65 -4.74 -10.00 9.98
C ILE A 65 -4.94 -10.23 11.48
N TRP A 66 -6.14 -9.93 12.00
CA TRP A 66 -6.43 -9.96 13.44
C TRP A 66 -7.62 -10.85 13.82
N GLY A 67 -8.32 -11.48 12.87
CA GLY A 67 -9.50 -12.32 13.14
C GLY A 67 -10.72 -11.54 13.62
N LYS A 68 -10.79 -10.22 13.33
CA LYS A 68 -11.82 -9.29 13.80
C LYS A 68 -12.66 -8.69 12.69
#